data_AF-A0A6I5CPT6-F1
#
_entry.id   AF-A0A6I5CPT6-F1
#
_cell.length_a   1.000
_cell.length_b   1.000
_cell.length_c   1.000
_cell.angle_alpha   90.00
_cell.angle_beta   90.00
_cell.angle_gamma   90.00
#
_symmetry.space_group_name_H-M   'P 1'
#
loop_
_entity.id
_entity.type
_entity.pdbx_description
1 polymer ?
#
loop_
_entity_poly.entity_id
_entity_poly.type
_entity_poly.pdbx_seq_one_letter_code
_entity_poly.pdbx_strand_id
1 'polypeptide(L)'
;VLAQLHGGKHPAMSMEMGGDHQQEGSGSPHPSGGRSAPSRRAAGGPSRILRQSHSRLLDGMGGNVDFPYYLINGRLPQSAQVFRAKPGDRVRLRLINAGADTAFRVALGGHRMTVTHTDGYPVEHRDTDALLIGMAERYDVIVTVKDGTFPLVALAEGKGARAKALAVLRTDQGKGLPAPSVHPDELDGRLLPAHSLRPHESVALRDEKPDREIRIRLTGNMKDYNWAFDHQPYSTEHRHAVRQDERVRLTLINATDMWHPLHLHGHTFALTGLNDIGTRKDTAIVLPHRKLVADFYADNPGLWMLHCHNQYHSESGMMTILGYRR
;
A
#
# COMPACT_ATOMS: atom_id res chain seq x y z
N VAL A 1 -1.18 15.28 -10.48
CA VAL A 1 -2.19 14.72 -9.55
C VAL A 1 -2.06 15.33 -8.17
N LEU A 2 -0.87 15.31 -7.55
CA LEU A 2 -0.64 15.93 -6.24
C LEU A 2 -1.08 17.41 -6.19
N ALA A 3 -0.72 18.23 -7.18
CA ALA A 3 -1.22 19.61 -7.26
C ALA A 3 -2.76 19.71 -7.31
N GLN A 4 -3.46 18.76 -7.96
CA GLN A 4 -4.93 18.74 -7.94
C GLN A 4 -5.49 18.35 -6.56
N LEU A 5 -4.82 17.43 -5.86
CA LEU A 5 -5.17 17.01 -4.48
C LEU A 5 -4.99 18.17 -3.48
N HIS A 6 -3.97 19.01 -3.70
CA HIS A 6 -3.73 20.25 -2.93
C HIS A 6 -4.59 21.45 -3.38
N GLY A 7 -5.65 21.22 -4.16
CA GLY A 7 -6.54 22.30 -4.63
C GLY A 7 -5.86 23.30 -5.58
N GLY A 8 -4.84 22.87 -6.33
CA GLY A 8 -4.06 23.70 -7.25
C GLY A 8 -2.82 24.35 -6.63
N LYS A 9 -2.58 24.17 -5.33
CA LYS A 9 -1.37 24.65 -4.65
C LYS A 9 -0.21 23.66 -4.88
N HIS A 10 1.01 24.18 -5.02
CA HIS A 10 2.20 23.34 -5.01
C HIS A 10 2.56 23.01 -3.56
N PRO A 11 2.87 21.75 -3.23
CA PRO A 11 3.35 21.42 -1.89
C PRO A 11 4.66 22.15 -1.62
N ALA A 12 4.81 22.72 -0.43
CA ALA A 12 6.06 23.28 0.04
C ALA A 12 7.00 22.13 0.44
N MET A 13 7.59 21.46 -0.56
CA MET A 13 8.69 20.52 -0.31
C MET A 13 10.01 21.21 -0.65
N SER A 14 10.67 21.75 0.38
CA SER A 14 12.08 22.12 0.31
C SER A 14 12.93 20.85 0.39
N MET A 15 13.06 20.14 -0.74
CA MET A 15 14.17 19.20 -0.93
C MET A 15 15.34 20.01 -1.49
N GLU A 16 16.06 20.74 -0.64
CA GLU A 16 17.37 21.28 -1.01
C GLU A 16 18.36 20.11 -1.11
N MET A 17 18.53 19.61 -2.33
CA MET A 17 19.71 18.81 -2.68
C MET A 17 20.87 19.80 -2.81
N GLY A 18 21.70 19.88 -1.77
CA GLY A 18 22.88 20.74 -1.73
C GLY A 18 23.79 20.51 -2.94
N GLY A 19 24.03 21.57 -3.69
CA GLY A 19 25.04 21.67 -4.74
C GLY A 19 25.82 22.95 -4.55
N ASP A 20 26.97 22.84 -3.90
CA ASP A 20 28.00 23.89 -3.86
C ASP A 20 28.44 24.24 -5.28
N HIS A 21 28.39 25.52 -5.65
CA HIS A 21 29.39 26.14 -6.53
C HIS A 21 29.36 27.67 -6.40
N GLN A 22 30.43 28.20 -5.84
CA GLN A 22 30.80 29.61 -5.93
C GLN A 22 31.24 29.95 -7.37
N GLN A 23 30.74 31.07 -7.92
CA GLN A 23 31.59 31.96 -8.72
C GLN A 23 31.00 33.38 -8.81
N GLU A 24 31.83 34.35 -8.49
CA GLU A 24 31.60 35.78 -8.61
C GLU A 24 31.64 36.26 -10.07
N GLY A 25 30.87 37.31 -10.40
CA GLY A 25 30.97 38.00 -11.68
C GLY A 25 30.00 39.18 -11.82
N SER A 26 30.54 40.39 -11.72
CA SER A 26 29.89 41.70 -11.83
C SER A 26 29.33 42.04 -13.22
N GLY A 27 28.16 42.70 -13.28
CA GLY A 27 27.67 43.38 -14.49
C GLY A 27 26.34 44.14 -14.29
N SER A 28 26.36 45.46 -14.53
CA SER A 28 25.28 46.45 -14.37
C SER A 28 24.08 46.29 -15.35
N PRO A 29 22.92 46.97 -15.12
CA PRO A 29 21.63 46.58 -15.69
C PRO A 29 21.27 47.31 -17.00
N HIS A 30 20.59 46.60 -17.93
CA HIS A 30 19.88 47.19 -19.06
C HIS A 30 18.40 46.75 -19.07
N PRO A 31 17.48 47.62 -19.56
CA PRO A 31 16.06 47.51 -19.26
C PRO A 31 15.33 46.47 -20.13
N SER A 32 14.45 45.72 -19.48
CA SER A 32 13.60 44.68 -20.07
C SER A 32 12.46 45.29 -20.90
N GLY A 33 12.54 45.12 -22.22
CA GLY A 33 11.40 45.30 -23.12
C GLY A 33 10.40 44.16 -22.92
N GLY A 34 9.25 44.47 -22.35
CA GLY A 34 8.16 43.53 -22.14
C GLY A 34 7.56 43.03 -23.46
N ARG A 35 7.76 41.75 -23.73
CA ARG A 35 6.84 40.95 -24.56
C ARG A 35 6.33 39.83 -23.69
N SER A 36 5.13 40.03 -23.15
CA SER A 36 4.34 38.98 -22.51
C SER A 36 4.11 37.86 -23.52
N ALA A 37 4.88 36.79 -23.37
CA ALA A 37 4.57 35.52 -24.01
C ALA A 37 3.13 35.13 -23.58
N PRO A 38 2.25 34.75 -24.50
CA PRO A 38 0.91 34.34 -24.12
C PRO A 38 1.04 33.14 -23.18
N SER A 39 0.44 33.26 -22.00
CA SER A 39 0.36 32.17 -21.04
C SER A 39 -0.19 30.95 -21.79
N ARG A 40 0.63 29.90 -21.92
CA ARG A 40 0.13 28.61 -22.36
C ARG A 40 -0.91 28.21 -21.31
N ARG A 41 -2.20 28.37 -21.63
CA ARG A 41 -3.27 27.68 -20.92
C ARG A 41 -2.85 26.21 -20.93
N ALA A 42 -2.43 25.69 -19.77
CA ALA A 42 -2.27 24.27 -19.59
C ALA A 42 -3.61 23.67 -19.96
N ALA A 43 -3.65 22.94 -21.08
CA ALA A 43 -4.82 22.18 -21.47
C ALA A 43 -5.00 21.11 -20.40
N GLY A 44 -5.76 21.44 -19.36
CA GLY A 44 -6.00 20.56 -18.23
C GLY A 44 -6.79 19.36 -18.72
N GLY A 45 -6.14 18.20 -18.78
CA GLY A 45 -6.84 16.94 -18.96
C GLY A 45 -7.89 16.74 -17.85
N PRO A 46 -8.78 15.74 -18.00
CA PRO A 46 -9.82 15.47 -17.02
C PRO A 46 -9.22 15.28 -15.61
N SER A 47 -9.96 15.75 -14.60
CA SER A 47 -9.61 15.56 -13.18
C SER A 47 -9.28 14.10 -12.91
N ARG A 48 -8.17 13.85 -12.20
CA ARG A 48 -7.76 12.51 -11.78
C ARG A 48 -8.13 12.22 -10.33
N ILE A 49 -8.84 13.14 -9.68
CA ILE A 49 -9.31 13.00 -8.32
C ILE A 49 -10.51 12.06 -8.29
N LEU A 50 -10.41 11.02 -7.47
CA LEU A 50 -11.51 10.10 -7.24
C LEU A 50 -12.64 10.84 -6.53
N ARG A 51 -13.84 10.76 -7.10
CA ARG A 51 -15.07 11.29 -6.51
C ARG A 51 -16.03 10.13 -6.31
N GLN A 52 -16.92 10.25 -5.32
CA GLN A 52 -17.99 9.27 -5.07
C GLN A 52 -17.44 7.83 -4.86
N SER A 53 -16.44 7.70 -4.00
CA SER A 53 -15.87 6.42 -3.60
C SER A 53 -16.26 6.06 -2.18
N HIS A 54 -16.60 4.78 -1.97
CA HIS A 54 -16.84 4.23 -0.65
C HIS A 54 -16.51 2.74 -0.63
N SER A 55 -15.81 2.30 0.40
CA SER A 55 -15.54 0.91 0.70
C SER A 55 -15.96 0.61 2.13
N ARG A 56 -16.79 -0.43 2.28
CA ARG A 56 -17.13 -0.97 3.61
C ARG A 56 -15.92 -1.64 4.28
N LEU A 57 -15.00 -2.19 3.50
CA LEU A 57 -13.83 -2.90 4.01
C LEU A 57 -12.73 -1.95 4.51
N LEU A 58 -12.66 -0.78 3.89
CA LEU A 58 -11.69 0.26 4.24
C LEU A 58 -12.29 1.35 5.15
N ASP A 59 -13.56 1.21 5.53
CA ASP A 59 -14.31 2.13 6.40
C ASP A 59 -14.24 3.59 5.93
N GLY A 60 -14.27 3.81 4.61
CA GLY A 60 -14.03 5.13 4.01
C GLY A 60 -13.86 5.10 2.49
N MET A 61 -13.18 6.11 1.92
CA MET A 61 -12.91 6.14 0.47
C MET A 61 -11.88 5.09 0.06
N GLY A 62 -12.03 4.52 -1.13
CA GLY A 62 -11.13 3.49 -1.68
C GLY A 62 -9.76 3.99 -2.15
N GLY A 63 -9.53 5.31 -2.13
CA GLY A 63 -8.28 5.96 -2.51
C GLY A 63 -8.50 7.41 -2.92
N ASN A 64 -7.43 8.05 -3.40
CA ASN A 64 -7.42 9.46 -3.80
C ASN A 64 -7.63 9.64 -5.31
N VAL A 65 -7.22 8.65 -6.10
CA VAL A 65 -7.03 8.81 -7.56
C VAL A 65 -7.93 7.88 -8.35
N ASP A 66 -8.59 8.45 -9.36
CA ASP A 66 -9.35 7.72 -10.36
C ASP A 66 -8.42 7.31 -11.51
N PHE A 67 -7.81 6.13 -11.36
CA PHE A 67 -6.93 5.59 -12.38
C PHE A 67 -7.75 5.09 -13.57
N PRO A 68 -7.36 5.44 -14.81
CA PRO A 68 -8.07 4.97 -16.00
C PRO A 68 -7.90 3.46 -16.23
N TYR A 69 -6.84 2.86 -15.67
CA TYR A 69 -6.48 1.47 -15.90
C TYR A 69 -5.96 0.83 -14.61
N TYR A 70 -6.25 -0.46 -14.48
CA TYR A 70 -5.72 -1.34 -13.44
C TYR A 70 -5.09 -2.55 -14.13
N LEU A 71 -3.92 -2.97 -13.66
CA LEU A 71 -3.07 -3.89 -14.40
C LEU A 71 -2.69 -5.10 -13.54
N ILE A 72 -2.62 -6.28 -14.15
CA ILE A 72 -1.88 -7.44 -13.62
C ILE A 72 -0.71 -7.66 -14.58
N ASN A 73 0.52 -7.70 -14.04
CA ASN A 73 1.75 -7.87 -14.81
C ASN A 73 1.88 -6.90 -16.00
N GLY A 74 1.48 -5.64 -15.79
CA GLY A 74 1.55 -4.60 -16.81
C GLY A 74 0.50 -4.72 -17.93
N ARG A 75 -0.48 -5.63 -17.83
CA ARG A 75 -1.47 -5.87 -18.88
C ARG A 75 -2.88 -5.44 -18.50
N LEU A 76 -3.58 -4.88 -19.50
CA LEU A 76 -4.99 -4.54 -19.43
C LEU A 76 -5.87 -5.80 -19.48
N PRO A 77 -7.10 -5.75 -18.94
CA PRO A 77 -8.05 -6.87 -19.02
C PRO A 77 -8.31 -7.40 -20.45
N GLN A 78 -8.28 -6.53 -21.45
CA GLN A 78 -8.47 -6.91 -22.88
C GLN A 78 -7.29 -7.73 -23.44
N SER A 79 -6.13 -7.69 -22.79
CA SER A 79 -4.94 -8.43 -23.17
C SER A 79 -4.37 -9.16 -21.95
N ALA A 80 -5.25 -9.78 -21.17
CA ALA A 80 -4.94 -10.42 -19.91
C ALA A 80 -3.76 -11.42 -20.03
N GLN A 81 -2.87 -11.42 -19.03
CA GLN A 81 -1.85 -12.46 -18.90
C GLN A 81 -2.55 -13.82 -18.75
N VAL A 82 -2.12 -14.79 -19.54
CA VAL A 82 -2.57 -16.19 -19.43
C VAL A 82 -1.47 -17.02 -18.78
N PHE A 83 -1.82 -17.75 -17.74
CA PHE A 83 -1.03 -18.79 -17.10
C PHE A 83 -1.59 -20.15 -17.51
N ARG A 84 -0.71 -21.08 -17.90
CA ARG A 84 -1.09 -22.45 -18.26
C ARG A 84 -0.61 -23.41 -17.19
N ALA A 85 -1.47 -24.35 -16.82
CA ALA A 85 -1.19 -25.44 -15.89
C ALA A 85 -1.89 -26.72 -16.36
N LYS A 86 -1.68 -27.83 -15.68
CA LYS A 86 -2.46 -29.06 -15.86
C LYS A 86 -3.48 -29.21 -14.74
N PRO A 87 -4.62 -29.89 -14.98
CA PRO A 87 -5.54 -30.22 -13.90
C PRO A 87 -4.82 -31.03 -12.81
N GLY A 88 -5.03 -30.65 -11.54
CA GLY A 88 -4.36 -31.24 -10.40
C GLY A 88 -3.01 -30.61 -10.02
N ASP A 89 -2.43 -29.74 -10.86
CA ASP A 89 -1.21 -29.01 -10.49
C ASP A 89 -1.45 -28.17 -9.22
N ARG A 90 -0.45 -28.13 -8.34
CA ARG A 90 -0.43 -27.19 -7.22
C ARG A 90 0.40 -25.97 -7.61
N VAL A 91 -0.26 -24.82 -7.73
CA VAL A 91 0.37 -23.56 -8.12
C VAL A 91 0.42 -22.62 -6.92
N ARG A 92 1.60 -22.05 -6.64
CA ARG A 92 1.78 -20.95 -5.70
C ARG A 92 1.72 -19.62 -6.45
N LEU A 93 0.66 -18.86 -6.24
CA LEU A 93 0.52 -17.50 -6.74
C LEU A 93 1.14 -16.54 -5.74
N ARG A 94 2.07 -15.69 -6.20
CA ARG A 94 2.67 -14.60 -5.41
C ARG A 94 2.01 -13.30 -5.81
N LEU A 95 1.15 -12.78 -4.95
CA LEU A 95 0.37 -11.58 -5.18
C LEU A 95 1.11 -10.40 -4.55
N ILE A 96 1.40 -9.38 -5.35
CA ILE A 96 2.19 -8.22 -4.94
C ILE A 96 1.42 -6.96 -5.35
N ASN A 97 1.01 -6.15 -4.38
CA ASN A 97 0.41 -4.85 -4.69
C ASN A 97 1.51 -3.77 -4.81
N ALA A 98 1.93 -3.52 -6.05
CA ALA A 98 2.87 -2.46 -6.40
C ALA A 98 2.17 -1.12 -6.74
N GLY A 99 0.90 -0.95 -6.32
CA GLY A 99 0.12 0.26 -6.58
C GLY A 99 0.51 1.43 -5.67
N ALA A 100 0.27 2.65 -6.16
CA ALA A 100 0.56 3.88 -5.43
C ALA A 100 -0.55 4.32 -4.45
N ASP A 101 -1.79 3.85 -4.64
CA ASP A 101 -2.97 4.39 -3.93
C ASP A 101 -4.10 3.38 -3.70
N THR A 102 -4.12 2.28 -4.45
CA THR A 102 -5.29 1.39 -4.53
C THR A 102 -5.04 0.09 -3.78
N ALA A 103 -5.94 -0.25 -2.84
CA ALA A 103 -6.06 -1.61 -2.34
C ALA A 103 -6.91 -2.46 -3.31
N PHE A 104 -6.58 -3.74 -3.43
CA PHE A 104 -7.30 -4.65 -4.31
C PHE A 104 -7.93 -5.79 -3.54
N ARG A 105 -9.19 -6.11 -3.87
CA ARG A 105 -9.74 -7.44 -3.62
C ARG A 105 -9.29 -8.39 -4.72
N VAL A 106 -8.64 -9.48 -4.34
CA VAL A 106 -8.09 -10.46 -5.29
C VAL A 106 -8.71 -11.82 -5.07
N ALA A 107 -9.22 -12.44 -6.14
CA ALA A 107 -9.76 -13.79 -6.13
C ALA A 107 -9.50 -14.54 -7.44
N LEU A 108 -9.40 -15.87 -7.35
CA LEU A 108 -9.34 -16.76 -8.50
C LEU A 108 -10.70 -17.47 -8.66
N GLY A 109 -11.40 -17.20 -9.75
CA GLY A 109 -12.72 -17.77 -10.00
C GLY A 109 -12.72 -19.29 -9.96
N GLY A 110 -13.73 -19.87 -9.32
CA GLY A 110 -13.88 -21.30 -9.13
C GLY A 110 -12.90 -21.93 -8.14
N HIS A 111 -12.09 -21.14 -7.42
CA HIS A 111 -11.06 -21.66 -6.51
C HIS A 111 -11.10 -20.95 -5.16
N ARG A 112 -11.10 -21.76 -4.09
CA ARG A 112 -10.67 -21.30 -2.78
C ARG A 112 -9.13 -21.28 -2.75
N MET A 113 -8.57 -20.25 -2.15
CA MET A 113 -7.12 -20.03 -2.07
C MET A 113 -6.61 -20.36 -0.67
N THR A 114 -5.52 -21.13 -0.55
CA THR A 114 -4.86 -21.37 0.73
C THR A 114 -3.72 -20.38 0.92
N VAL A 115 -3.87 -19.41 1.82
CA VAL A 115 -2.81 -18.47 2.20
C VAL A 115 -1.71 -19.23 2.94
N THR A 116 -0.48 -19.04 2.47
CA THR A 116 0.71 -19.69 3.02
C THR A 116 1.74 -18.69 3.52
N HIS A 117 1.79 -17.49 2.95
CA HIS A 117 2.70 -16.43 3.38
C HIS A 117 2.02 -15.06 3.30
N THR A 118 2.49 -14.12 4.13
CA THR A 118 2.24 -12.69 3.98
C THR A 118 3.57 -11.94 4.12
N ASP A 119 3.77 -10.93 3.27
CA ASP A 119 4.97 -10.08 3.22
C ASP A 119 6.32 -10.85 3.20
N GLY A 120 6.31 -12.08 2.68
CA GLY A 120 7.48 -12.96 2.61
C GLY A 120 7.62 -13.96 3.76
N TYR A 121 6.77 -13.89 4.79
CA TYR A 121 6.83 -14.74 5.97
C TYR A 121 5.75 -15.82 5.96
N PRO A 122 6.09 -17.09 6.29
CA PRO A 122 5.13 -18.17 6.36
C PRO A 122 4.11 -17.95 7.49
N VAL A 123 2.87 -18.34 7.23
CA VAL A 123 1.76 -18.35 8.18
C VAL A 123 1.27 -19.77 8.39
N GLU A 124 0.53 -20.00 9.48
CA GLU A 124 -0.33 -21.17 9.56
C GLU A 124 -1.31 -21.13 8.37
N HIS A 125 -1.36 -22.22 7.59
CA HIS A 125 -2.14 -22.23 6.37
C HIS A 125 -3.63 -21.97 6.66
N ARG A 126 -4.17 -20.97 5.97
CA ARG A 126 -5.56 -20.56 6.11
C ARG A 126 -6.17 -20.35 4.75
N ASP A 127 -7.34 -20.93 4.54
CA ASP A 127 -8.02 -20.70 3.28
C ASP A 127 -8.83 -19.40 3.28
N THR A 128 -9.08 -18.88 2.08
CA THR A 128 -9.91 -17.70 1.82
C THR A 128 -10.52 -17.78 0.42
N ASP A 129 -11.61 -17.06 0.18
CA ASP A 129 -12.17 -16.91 -1.15
C ASP A 129 -11.55 -15.70 -1.86
N ALA A 130 -11.32 -14.63 -1.11
CA ALA A 130 -10.63 -13.43 -1.57
C ALA A 130 -9.64 -12.87 -0.55
N LEU A 131 -8.72 -12.04 -1.02
CA LEU A 131 -7.79 -11.26 -0.21
C LEU A 131 -8.04 -9.77 -0.42
N LEU A 132 -7.96 -8.97 0.64
CA LEU A 132 -7.76 -7.53 0.53
C LEU A 132 -6.27 -7.25 0.67
N ILE A 133 -5.66 -6.65 -0.35
CA ILE A 133 -4.22 -6.40 -0.40
C ILE A 133 -3.99 -4.89 -0.52
N GLY A 134 -3.46 -4.26 0.52
CA GLY A 134 -3.03 -2.86 0.53
C GLY A 134 -1.73 -2.64 -0.23
N MET A 135 -1.39 -1.39 -0.53
CA MET A 135 -0.13 -1.04 -1.20
C MET A 135 1.05 -1.59 -0.42
N ALA A 136 2.04 -2.14 -1.12
CA ALA A 136 3.22 -2.83 -0.61
C ALA A 136 2.99 -4.15 0.15
N GLU A 137 1.75 -4.59 0.39
CA GLU A 137 1.52 -5.92 0.92
C GLU A 137 1.74 -7.01 -0.13
N ARG A 138 2.18 -8.18 0.35
CA ARG A 138 2.31 -9.40 -0.45
C ARG A 138 1.60 -10.56 0.22
N TYR A 139 1.04 -11.45 -0.59
CA TYR A 139 0.47 -12.70 -0.13
C TYR A 139 0.84 -13.82 -1.09
N ASP A 140 1.23 -14.96 -0.54
CA ASP A 140 1.42 -16.17 -1.32
C ASP A 140 0.29 -17.15 -1.02
N VAL A 141 -0.42 -17.55 -2.06
CA VAL A 141 -1.52 -18.51 -1.98
C VAL A 141 -1.24 -19.74 -2.82
N ILE A 142 -1.67 -20.90 -2.33
CA ILE A 142 -1.65 -22.15 -3.10
C ILE A 142 -3.07 -22.47 -3.56
N VAL A 143 -3.19 -22.92 -4.80
CA VAL A 143 -4.41 -23.49 -5.37
C VAL A 143 -4.08 -24.82 -6.04
N THR A 144 -5.01 -25.77 -5.95
CA THR A 144 -5.01 -26.98 -6.79
C THR A 144 -5.86 -26.67 -8.01
N VAL A 145 -5.24 -26.71 -9.19
CA VAL A 145 -5.87 -26.21 -10.43
C VAL A 145 -6.92 -27.20 -10.92
N LYS A 146 -8.17 -26.73 -11.06
CA LYS A 146 -9.27 -27.49 -11.67
C LYS A 146 -9.13 -27.54 -13.19
N ASP A 147 -9.86 -28.42 -13.87
CA ASP A 147 -9.93 -28.39 -15.33
C ASP A 147 -10.85 -27.26 -15.83
N GLY A 148 -10.31 -26.37 -16.68
CA GLY A 148 -11.06 -25.27 -17.29
C GLY A 148 -10.23 -24.00 -17.53
N THR A 149 -10.94 -22.87 -17.57
CA THR A 149 -10.38 -21.51 -17.73
C THR A 149 -10.98 -20.62 -16.64
N PHE A 150 -10.11 -20.01 -15.83
CA PHE A 150 -10.48 -19.34 -14.58
C PHE A 150 -9.94 -17.91 -14.53
N PRO A 151 -10.78 -16.90 -14.24
CA PRO A 151 -10.33 -15.52 -14.12
C PRO A 151 -9.65 -15.27 -12.77
N LEU A 152 -8.42 -14.77 -12.78
CA LEU A 152 -7.76 -14.16 -11.62
C LEU A 152 -8.05 -12.66 -11.68
N VAL A 153 -8.92 -12.17 -10.80
CA VAL A 153 -9.38 -10.78 -10.82
C VAL A 153 -8.81 -10.03 -9.62
N ALA A 154 -8.30 -8.82 -9.88
CA ALA A 154 -7.99 -7.83 -8.85
C ALA A 154 -8.92 -6.63 -9.01
N LEU A 155 -9.92 -6.52 -8.13
CA LEU A 155 -10.91 -5.44 -8.09
C LEU A 155 -10.37 -4.30 -7.22
N ALA A 156 -10.30 -3.08 -7.77
CA ALA A 156 -9.91 -1.88 -7.04
C ALA A 156 -10.99 -1.52 -6.01
N GLU A 157 -10.65 -1.67 -4.73
CA GLU A 157 -11.62 -1.59 -3.65
C GLU A 157 -12.21 -0.18 -3.52
N GLY A 158 -13.53 -0.07 -3.46
CA GLY A 158 -14.25 1.20 -3.37
C GLY A 158 -14.24 2.08 -4.64
N LYS A 159 -13.69 1.60 -5.77
CA LYS A 159 -13.59 2.36 -7.03
C LYS A 159 -14.61 1.93 -8.11
N GLY A 160 -15.59 1.12 -7.72
CA GLY A 160 -16.68 0.65 -8.58
C GLY A 160 -16.36 -0.63 -9.36
N ALA A 161 -17.41 -1.34 -9.78
CA ALA A 161 -17.30 -2.70 -10.33
C ALA A 161 -16.50 -2.83 -11.65
N ARG A 162 -16.23 -1.71 -12.34
CA ARG A 162 -15.44 -1.69 -13.59
C ARG A 162 -13.94 -1.48 -13.35
N ALA A 163 -13.56 -1.00 -12.17
CA ALA A 163 -12.18 -0.73 -11.82
C ALA A 163 -11.46 -2.03 -11.43
N LYS A 164 -11.02 -2.82 -12.42
CA LYS A 164 -10.41 -4.13 -12.18
C LYS A 164 -9.30 -4.45 -13.16
N ALA A 165 -8.42 -5.35 -12.73
CA ALA A 165 -7.44 -6.01 -13.56
C ALA A 165 -7.78 -7.51 -13.70
N LEU A 166 -7.33 -8.12 -14.79
CA LEU A 166 -7.61 -9.53 -15.11
C LEU A 166 -6.34 -10.25 -15.59
N ALA A 167 -6.11 -11.43 -15.02
CA ALA A 167 -5.30 -12.49 -15.58
C ALA A 167 -6.15 -13.77 -15.68
N VAL A 168 -5.64 -14.78 -16.38
CA VAL A 168 -6.37 -16.03 -16.62
C VAL A 168 -5.48 -17.21 -16.28
N LEU A 169 -5.97 -18.13 -15.46
CA LEU A 169 -5.38 -19.45 -15.27
C LEU A 169 -6.18 -20.45 -16.09
N ARG A 170 -5.51 -21.23 -16.97
CA ARG A 170 -6.22 -22.24 -17.77
C ARG A 170 -5.44 -23.55 -17.88
N THR A 171 -6.20 -24.63 -17.96
CA THR A 171 -5.70 -25.97 -18.30
C THR A 171 -6.15 -26.42 -19.68
N ASP A 172 -7.21 -25.82 -20.21
CA ASP A 172 -7.76 -26.19 -21.52
C ASP A 172 -6.97 -25.56 -22.70
N GLN A 173 -7.07 -26.22 -23.85
CA GLN A 173 -6.36 -25.85 -25.09
C GLN A 173 -7.20 -25.02 -26.07
N GLY A 174 -8.44 -24.63 -25.73
CA GLY A 174 -9.34 -24.10 -26.77
C GLY A 174 -10.65 -23.43 -26.36
N LYS A 175 -10.93 -23.16 -25.08
CA LYS A 175 -12.08 -22.29 -24.73
C LYS A 175 -11.72 -20.81 -24.86
N GLY A 176 -12.75 -20.01 -25.14
CA GLY A 176 -12.65 -18.54 -25.13
C GLY A 176 -12.21 -18.02 -23.76
N LEU A 177 -11.57 -16.85 -23.75
CA LEU A 177 -11.14 -16.20 -22.50
C LEU A 177 -12.35 -15.57 -21.79
N PRO A 178 -12.31 -15.45 -20.45
CA PRO A 178 -13.32 -14.71 -19.71
C PRO A 178 -13.42 -13.26 -20.22
N ALA A 179 -14.62 -12.70 -20.19
CA ALA A 179 -14.83 -11.31 -20.55
C ALA A 179 -13.99 -10.38 -19.65
N PRO A 180 -13.46 -9.25 -20.17
CA PRO A 180 -12.74 -8.26 -19.36
C PRO A 180 -13.52 -7.73 -18.14
N SER A 181 -14.86 -7.77 -18.20
CA SER A 181 -15.77 -7.34 -17.14
C SER A 181 -16.06 -8.41 -16.08
N VAL A 182 -15.57 -9.64 -16.25
CA VAL A 182 -15.89 -10.80 -15.39
C VAL A 182 -15.74 -10.49 -13.91
N HIS A 183 -16.69 -10.99 -13.11
CA HIS A 183 -16.70 -10.85 -11.66
C HIS A 183 -16.92 -12.24 -11.06
N PRO A 184 -15.87 -12.94 -10.60
CA PRO A 184 -16.03 -14.19 -9.88
C PRO A 184 -16.74 -13.94 -8.55
N ASP A 185 -17.61 -14.88 -8.13
CA ASP A 185 -18.38 -14.79 -6.88
C ASP A 185 -17.46 -14.74 -5.66
N GLU A 186 -16.29 -15.37 -5.73
CA GLU A 186 -15.30 -15.42 -4.66
C GLU A 186 -14.82 -14.03 -4.20
N LEU A 187 -14.89 -12.99 -5.07
CA LEU A 187 -14.57 -11.61 -4.68
C LEU A 187 -15.48 -11.07 -3.58
N ASP A 188 -16.71 -11.55 -3.49
CA ASP A 188 -17.70 -11.17 -2.48
C ASP A 188 -17.87 -12.24 -1.39
N GLY A 189 -17.04 -13.30 -1.44
CA GLY A 189 -17.01 -14.39 -0.47
C GLY A 189 -16.24 -14.04 0.81
N ARG A 190 -15.69 -15.07 1.45
CA ARG A 190 -14.95 -14.90 2.70
C ARG A 190 -13.60 -14.22 2.44
N LEU A 191 -13.41 -13.07 3.08
CA LEU A 191 -12.13 -12.40 3.20
C LEU A 191 -11.37 -12.89 4.42
N LEU A 192 -10.05 -12.93 4.30
CA LEU A 192 -9.14 -13.23 5.40
C LEU A 192 -8.30 -11.99 5.73
N PRO A 193 -8.64 -11.23 6.78
CA PRO A 193 -7.88 -10.04 7.15
C PRO A 193 -6.52 -10.43 7.77
N ALA A 194 -5.50 -9.60 7.57
CA ALA A 194 -4.14 -9.86 8.06
C ALA A 194 -4.08 -10.18 9.56
N HIS A 195 -4.87 -9.49 10.39
CA HIS A 195 -4.90 -9.71 11.85
C HIS A 195 -5.49 -11.07 12.26
N SER A 196 -6.13 -11.81 11.35
CA SER A 196 -6.64 -13.16 11.60
C SER A 196 -5.64 -14.26 11.21
N LEU A 197 -4.51 -13.89 10.59
CA LEU A 197 -3.43 -14.81 10.29
C LEU A 197 -2.55 -15.02 11.50
N ARG A 198 -2.08 -16.26 11.66
CA ARG A 198 -1.09 -16.63 12.68
C ARG A 198 0.25 -16.88 12.01
N PRO A 199 1.36 -16.43 12.60
CA PRO A 199 2.68 -16.70 12.04
C PRO A 199 2.96 -18.20 12.15
N HIS A 200 3.72 -18.75 11.20
CA HIS A 200 4.33 -20.05 11.40
C HIS A 200 5.35 -19.96 12.56
N GLU A 201 5.50 -21.02 13.36
CA GLU A 201 6.37 -21.02 14.54
C GLU A 201 7.81 -20.59 14.23
N SER A 202 8.31 -20.91 13.04
CA SER A 202 9.67 -20.60 12.60
C SER A 202 9.94 -19.10 12.42
N VAL A 203 8.90 -18.26 12.40
CA VAL A 203 9.03 -16.80 12.20
C VAL A 203 8.27 -15.97 13.24
N ALA A 204 7.54 -16.62 14.14
CA ALA A 204 6.83 -15.96 15.23
C ALA A 204 7.82 -15.18 16.12
N LEU A 205 7.48 -13.93 16.42
CA LEU A 205 8.21 -13.20 17.46
C LEU A 205 7.79 -13.75 18.82
N ARG A 206 8.72 -13.75 19.78
CA ARG A 206 8.44 -14.20 21.16
C ARG A 206 7.30 -13.37 21.77
N ASP A 207 6.58 -13.91 22.74
CA ASP A 207 5.60 -13.14 23.52
C ASP A 207 6.28 -12.60 24.78
N GLU A 208 6.85 -11.40 24.69
CA GLU A 208 7.60 -10.75 25.77
C GLU A 208 7.17 -9.28 25.86
N LYS A 209 7.42 -8.65 27.01
CA LYS A 209 7.12 -7.22 27.17
C LYS A 209 8.07 -6.37 26.31
N PRO A 210 7.59 -5.27 25.71
CA PRO A 210 8.47 -4.36 25.00
C PRO A 210 9.38 -3.59 25.96
N ASP A 211 10.63 -3.38 25.56
CA ASP A 211 11.57 -2.49 26.25
C ASP A 211 11.21 -1.01 26.01
N ARG A 212 10.60 -0.74 24.86
CA ARG A 212 10.20 0.60 24.44
C ARG A 212 8.82 0.59 23.80
N GLU A 213 8.02 1.59 24.13
CA GLU A 213 6.79 1.89 23.40
C GLU A 213 6.94 3.19 22.61
N ILE A 214 6.54 3.15 21.33
CA ILE A 214 6.43 4.31 20.45
C ILE A 214 4.96 4.42 20.06
N ARG A 215 4.35 5.57 20.35
CA ARG A 215 2.96 5.88 19.95
C ARG A 215 2.98 7.03 18.96
N ILE A 216 2.32 6.84 17.83
CA ILE A 216 2.24 7.84 16.74
C ILE A 216 0.79 7.97 16.31
N ARG A 217 0.30 9.19 16.14
CA ARG A 217 -1.03 9.47 15.58
C ARG A 217 -0.91 9.81 14.10
N LEU A 218 -1.71 9.17 13.27
CA LEU A 218 -1.90 9.58 11.88
C LEU A 218 -2.88 10.73 11.87
N THR A 219 -2.50 11.80 11.18
CA THR A 219 -3.21 13.08 11.18
C THR A 219 -3.29 13.65 9.77
N GLY A 220 -4.17 14.63 9.59
CA GLY A 220 -4.45 15.24 8.30
C GLY A 220 -5.84 14.89 7.80
N ASN A 221 -6.23 15.49 6.67
CA ASN A 221 -7.56 15.30 6.10
C ASN A 221 -7.56 15.55 4.58
N MET A 222 -8.64 15.12 3.91
CA MET A 222 -8.80 15.27 2.46
C MET A 222 -8.99 16.71 1.99
N LYS A 223 -9.46 17.62 2.85
CA LYS A 223 -9.75 19.02 2.50
C LYS A 223 -8.46 19.84 2.37
N ASP A 224 -7.56 19.72 3.35
CA ASP A 224 -6.30 20.46 3.40
C ASP A 224 -5.13 19.65 2.83
N TYR A 225 -5.32 18.34 2.64
CA TYR A 225 -4.33 17.40 2.11
C TYR A 225 -2.97 17.43 2.85
N ASN A 226 -3.02 17.67 4.16
CA ASN A 226 -1.88 17.85 5.07
C ASN A 226 -1.56 16.58 5.87
N TRP A 227 -1.41 15.47 5.17
CA TRP A 227 -1.14 14.16 5.78
C TRP A 227 0.19 14.18 6.54
N ALA A 228 0.16 13.77 7.81
CA ALA A 228 1.30 13.86 8.72
C ALA A 228 1.20 12.86 9.88
N PHE A 229 2.30 12.70 10.60
CA PHE A 229 2.31 12.09 11.92
C PHE A 229 2.31 13.16 13.02
N ASP A 230 1.45 13.01 14.01
CA ASP A 230 1.33 13.89 15.19
C ASP A 230 1.16 15.39 14.84
N HIS A 231 0.45 15.70 13.75
CA HIS A 231 0.28 17.05 13.19
C HIS A 231 1.59 17.76 12.79
N GLN A 232 2.71 17.04 12.74
CA GLN A 232 4.00 17.59 12.36
C GLN A 232 4.29 17.30 10.88
N PRO A 233 4.64 18.33 10.08
CA PRO A 233 5.21 18.11 8.76
C PRO A 233 6.47 17.24 8.86
N TYR A 234 6.70 16.40 7.85
CA TYR A 234 7.90 15.59 7.78
C TYR A 234 9.17 16.45 7.82
N SER A 235 10.12 16.06 8.66
CA SER A 235 11.46 16.65 8.75
C SER A 235 12.47 15.55 9.08
N THR A 236 13.66 15.63 8.48
CA THR A 236 14.76 14.69 8.69
C THR A 236 15.43 14.83 10.07
N GLU A 237 15.11 15.90 10.78
CA GLU A 237 15.59 16.20 12.13
C GLU A 237 14.77 15.45 13.20
N HIS A 238 13.50 15.19 12.93
CA HIS A 238 12.61 14.49 13.85
C HIS A 238 12.75 12.98 13.69
N ARG A 239 13.12 12.30 14.78
CA ARG A 239 13.40 10.86 14.77
C ARG A 239 12.82 10.19 16.01
N HIS A 240 12.18 9.06 15.81
CA HIS A 240 11.80 8.16 16.89
C HIS A 240 13.01 7.30 17.25
N ALA A 241 13.57 7.57 18.42
CA ALA A 241 14.80 6.93 18.83
C ALA A 241 14.58 5.51 19.38
N VAL A 242 15.40 4.57 18.93
CA VAL A 242 15.51 3.19 19.45
C VAL A 242 16.96 2.90 19.83
N ARG A 243 17.21 1.86 20.63
CA ARG A 243 18.55 1.28 20.80
C ARG A 243 18.61 -0.09 20.17
N GLN A 244 19.82 -0.49 19.80
CA GLN A 244 20.05 -1.85 19.30
C GLN A 244 19.61 -2.88 20.35
N ASP A 245 19.01 -3.96 19.86
CA ASP A 245 18.51 -5.11 20.61
C ASP A 245 17.29 -4.82 21.50
N GLU A 246 16.69 -3.62 21.45
CA GLU A 246 15.40 -3.34 22.10
C GLU A 246 14.25 -4.02 21.34
N ARG A 247 13.32 -4.63 22.09
CA ARG A 247 11.98 -4.93 21.59
C ARG A 247 11.13 -3.67 21.66
N VAL A 248 10.64 -3.24 20.50
CA VAL A 248 9.88 -1.99 20.35
C VAL A 248 8.43 -2.30 20.01
N ARG A 249 7.51 -1.79 20.83
CA ARG A 249 6.08 -1.76 20.53
C ARG A 249 5.72 -0.46 19.84
N LEU A 250 5.34 -0.56 18.57
CA LEU A 250 4.81 0.53 17.76
C LEU A 250 3.29 0.53 17.80
N THR A 251 2.69 1.60 18.32
CA THR A 251 1.24 1.83 18.26
C THR A 251 0.94 2.98 17.33
N LEU A 252 0.27 2.67 16.22
CA LEU A 252 -0.16 3.64 15.22
C LEU A 252 -1.65 3.89 15.39
N ILE A 253 -2.04 5.10 15.76
CA ILE A 253 -3.43 5.48 16.00
C ILE A 253 -3.90 6.29 14.80
N ASN A 254 -4.83 5.75 14.02
CA ASN A 254 -5.39 6.49 12.92
C ASN A 254 -6.48 7.45 13.42
N ALA A 255 -6.14 8.74 13.53
CA ALA A 255 -7.08 9.79 13.92
C ALA A 255 -7.74 10.49 12.71
N THR A 256 -7.64 9.89 11.52
CA THR A 256 -8.21 10.44 10.27
C THR A 256 -9.41 9.60 9.80
N ASP A 257 -10.18 10.17 8.88
CA ASP A 257 -11.30 9.48 8.21
C ASP A 257 -10.86 8.62 7.02
N MET A 258 -9.56 8.48 6.78
CA MET A 258 -8.98 7.69 5.70
C MET A 258 -8.21 6.50 6.26
N TRP A 259 -8.27 5.36 5.58
CA TRP A 259 -7.41 4.22 5.87
C TRP A 259 -5.99 4.50 5.35
N HIS A 260 -4.99 3.87 5.97
CA HIS A 260 -3.59 4.03 5.58
C HIS A 260 -2.87 2.69 5.68
N PRO A 261 -2.15 2.21 4.65
CA PRO A 261 -1.20 1.12 4.79
C PRO A 261 0.13 1.67 5.32
N LEU A 262 0.60 1.21 6.47
CA LEU A 262 1.80 1.75 7.13
C LEU A 262 2.92 0.77 6.92
N HIS A 263 4.03 1.25 6.37
CA HIS A 263 5.22 0.48 6.05
C HIS A 263 6.41 0.95 6.87
N LEU A 264 7.15 0.00 7.44
CA LEU A 264 8.38 0.25 8.17
C LEU A 264 9.56 -0.34 7.40
N HIS A 265 10.56 0.48 7.09
CA HIS A 265 11.78 0.05 6.43
C HIS A 265 12.72 -0.68 7.39
N GLY A 266 13.58 -1.53 6.82
CA GLY A 266 14.67 -2.20 7.53
C GLY A 266 14.25 -3.22 8.59
N HIS A 267 12.96 -3.34 8.87
CA HIS A 267 12.42 -4.21 9.90
C HIS A 267 11.14 -4.87 9.41
N THR A 268 10.78 -5.90 10.15
CA THR A 268 9.46 -6.53 10.07
C THR A 268 8.89 -6.59 11.46
N PHE A 269 7.58 -6.54 11.57
CA PHE A 269 6.87 -6.50 12.84
C PHE A 269 5.83 -7.61 12.92
N ALA A 270 5.57 -8.07 14.14
CA ALA A 270 4.41 -8.88 14.44
C ALA A 270 3.18 -7.99 14.65
N LEU A 271 2.05 -8.31 14.01
CA LEU A 271 0.77 -7.63 14.25
C LEU A 271 0.14 -8.07 15.57
N THR A 272 0.69 -7.62 16.68
CA THR A 272 0.29 -8.04 18.02
C THR A 272 -1.00 -7.36 18.46
N GLY A 273 -2.05 -8.13 18.75
CA GLY A 273 -3.05 -7.72 19.75
C GLY A 273 -2.42 -7.72 21.14
N LEU A 274 -3.07 -7.15 22.16
CA LEU A 274 -2.48 -7.06 23.52
C LEU A 274 -1.99 -8.43 24.08
N ASN A 275 -2.48 -9.56 23.56
CA ASN A 275 -2.13 -10.94 23.96
C ASN A 275 -2.02 -11.91 22.76
N ASP A 276 -1.60 -11.46 21.57
CA ASP A 276 -1.45 -12.35 20.41
C ASP A 276 -0.06 -12.14 19.76
N ILE A 277 0.61 -13.23 19.41
CA ILE A 277 1.91 -13.23 18.72
C ILE A 277 1.81 -12.58 17.34
N GLY A 278 0.63 -12.59 16.69
CA GLY A 278 0.34 -11.84 15.47
C GLY A 278 1.15 -12.26 14.24
N THR A 279 0.57 -12.15 13.04
CA THR A 279 1.33 -12.46 11.81
C THR A 279 2.50 -11.48 11.60
N ARG A 280 3.61 -11.98 11.04
CA ARG A 280 4.81 -11.19 10.74
C ARG A 280 4.69 -10.50 9.39
N LYS A 281 4.81 -9.17 9.39
CA LYS A 281 4.57 -8.29 8.24
C LYS A 281 5.55 -7.12 8.22
N ASP A 282 5.57 -6.38 7.13
CA ASP A 282 6.26 -5.07 7.08
C ASP A 282 5.33 -3.93 6.67
N THR A 283 4.11 -4.27 6.23
CA THR A 283 3.10 -3.30 5.83
C THR A 283 1.74 -3.75 6.32
N ALA A 284 0.97 -2.87 6.96
CA ALA A 284 -0.39 -3.21 7.38
C ALA A 284 -1.35 -2.02 7.33
N ILE A 285 -2.61 -2.30 7.00
CA ILE A 285 -3.69 -1.31 6.94
C ILE A 285 -4.09 -0.90 8.36
N VAL A 286 -4.18 0.40 8.59
CA VAL A 286 -4.81 1.02 9.76
C VAL A 286 -6.08 1.71 9.31
N LEU A 287 -7.23 1.14 9.69
CA LEU A 287 -8.55 1.69 9.37
C LEU A 287 -8.82 2.99 10.14
N PRO A 288 -9.72 3.86 9.62
CA PRO A 288 -10.20 5.05 10.31
C PRO A 288 -10.58 4.81 11.76
N HIS A 289 -10.12 5.71 12.64
CA HIS A 289 -10.42 5.68 14.07
C HIS A 289 -10.06 4.37 14.78
N ARG A 290 -9.15 3.57 14.19
CA ARG A 290 -8.59 2.35 14.77
C ARG A 290 -7.11 2.54 15.07
N LYS A 291 -6.56 1.57 15.80
CA LYS A 291 -5.12 1.47 16.03
C LYS A 291 -4.56 0.17 15.48
N LEU A 292 -3.32 0.24 15.00
CA LEU A 292 -2.45 -0.90 14.78
C LEU A 292 -1.46 -0.95 15.92
N VAL A 293 -1.28 -2.12 16.51
CA VAL A 293 -0.23 -2.38 17.49
C VAL A 293 0.67 -3.45 16.89
N ALA A 294 1.96 -3.18 16.89
CA ALA A 294 2.94 -4.07 16.31
C ALA A 294 4.23 -4.08 17.11
N ASP A 295 4.85 -5.25 17.25
CA ASP A 295 6.13 -5.40 17.94
C ASP A 295 7.22 -5.75 16.92
N PHE A 296 8.41 -5.16 17.06
CA PHE A 296 9.59 -5.52 16.28
C PHE A 296 10.85 -5.49 17.15
N TYR A 297 11.92 -6.17 16.72
CA TYR A 297 13.23 -6.05 17.33
C TYR A 297 14.05 -5.01 16.59
N ALA A 298 14.68 -4.09 17.31
CA ALA A 298 15.62 -3.13 16.76
C ALA A 298 17.00 -3.79 16.57
N ASP A 299 17.11 -4.67 15.58
CA ASP A 299 18.30 -5.50 15.31
C ASP A 299 19.11 -5.06 14.07
N ASN A 300 18.74 -3.92 13.47
CA ASN A 300 19.30 -3.43 12.22
C ASN A 300 19.69 -1.94 12.33
N PRO A 301 20.87 -1.61 12.90
CA PRO A 301 21.29 -0.23 13.15
C PRO A 301 21.29 0.65 11.90
N GLY A 302 20.58 1.77 11.95
CA GLY A 302 20.47 2.70 10.83
C GLY A 302 19.44 3.80 11.03
N LEU A 303 19.07 4.45 9.93
CA LEU A 303 17.92 5.34 9.85
C LEU A 303 16.90 4.70 8.92
N TRP A 304 15.70 4.44 9.42
CA TRP A 304 14.67 3.70 8.70
C TRP A 304 13.39 4.50 8.62
N MET A 305 12.80 4.59 7.43
CA MET A 305 11.56 5.31 7.24
C MET A 305 10.38 4.49 7.77
N LEU A 306 9.48 5.16 8.47
CA LEU A 306 8.11 4.71 8.70
C LEU A 306 7.21 5.65 7.92
N HIS A 307 6.36 5.13 7.04
CA HIS A 307 5.47 5.98 6.25
C HIS A 307 4.18 5.30 5.82
N CYS A 308 3.20 6.11 5.44
CA CYS A 308 2.05 5.62 4.70
C CYS A 308 2.50 5.17 3.30
N HIS A 309 2.08 3.99 2.85
CA HIS A 309 2.40 3.48 1.52
C HIS A 309 1.36 3.88 0.46
N ASN A 310 0.44 4.78 0.82
CA ASN A 310 -0.22 5.63 -0.17
C ASN A 310 0.77 6.73 -0.58
N GLN A 311 1.25 6.68 -1.82
CA GLN A 311 2.27 7.58 -2.35
C GLN A 311 1.87 9.06 -2.20
N TYR A 312 0.59 9.38 -2.35
CA TYR A 312 0.15 10.77 -2.25
C TYR A 312 0.10 11.27 -0.81
N HIS A 313 -0.18 10.39 0.15
CA HIS A 313 -0.14 10.72 1.57
C HIS A 313 1.31 10.87 2.04
N SER A 314 2.20 9.99 1.58
CA SER A 314 3.62 10.06 1.94
C SER A 314 4.30 11.29 1.35
N GLU A 315 4.08 11.59 0.06
CA GLU A 315 4.56 12.82 -0.60
C GLU A 315 4.00 14.09 0.03
N SER A 316 2.88 14.00 0.75
CA SER A 316 2.30 15.15 1.48
C SER A 316 2.81 15.29 2.91
N GLY A 317 3.60 14.32 3.41
CA GLY A 317 4.29 14.42 4.69
C GLY A 317 3.98 13.31 5.70
N MET A 318 3.19 12.28 5.38
CA MET A 318 2.90 11.18 6.33
C MET A 318 4.05 10.17 6.39
N MET A 319 5.18 10.65 6.89
CA MET A 319 6.45 9.95 7.01
C MET A 319 7.16 10.39 8.29
N THR A 320 8.00 9.51 8.85
CA THR A 320 8.95 9.83 9.93
C THR A 320 10.14 8.87 9.85
N ILE A 321 11.13 9.09 10.69
CA ILE A 321 12.35 8.28 10.76
C ILE A 321 12.40 7.57 12.10
N LEU A 322 12.59 6.26 12.07
CA LEU A 322 13.11 5.48 13.19
C LEU A 322 14.64 5.56 13.16
N GLY A 323 15.27 5.95 14.26
CA GLY A 323 16.72 6.15 14.32
C GLY A 323 17.37 5.49 15.53
N TYR A 324 18.48 4.79 15.30
CA TYR A 324 19.25 4.17 16.37
C TYR A 324 20.08 5.22 17.11
N ARG A 325 19.97 5.23 18.44
CA ARG A 325 20.88 6.01 19.28
C ARG A 325 22.27 5.37 19.22
N ARG A 326 23.28 6.23 19.03
CA ARG A 326 24.68 5.87 19.25
C ARG A 326 24.99 5.85 20.73
#